data_AF-A0A1Y2GS74-F1
#
_entry.id   AF-A0A1Y2GS74-F1
#
_cell.length_a   1.000
_cell.length_b   1.000
_cell.length_c   1.000
_cell.angle_alpha   90.00
_cell.angle_beta   90.00
_cell.angle_gamma   90.00
#
_symmetry.space_group_name_H-M   'P 1'
#
loop_
_entity.id
_entity.type
_entity.pdbx_description
1 polymer ?
#
loop_
_entity_poly.entity_id
_entity_poly.type
_entity_poly.pdbx_seq_one_letter_code
_entity_poly.pdbx_strand_id
1 'polypeptide(L)'
;MDLALKDYLKMHDVDLAPEDITLIPLEGEGKVMSRVEILYENLVRNGAWLKALREADVVLIATHSQGTPTSALLTARLIDKGMLRVREDDPKMQRVGILAMAGISHGPFAFLKGNLIVRWFEAEAAQELFEFMDSDSEIAKKYREALEVILTSGVRLTLVASMEDQVVPLYSAVMTAVHHPSIVRAVYIDGASYQDDFLTNLISFSLRLRNSGMNDHGVLVHLSEAVAGSIYGEGHSTIYEEREVYMLAIRALLEPPESLTSEMIRSEPIFSPFRAKQGLNPFYLPWGMRGVIDEIRAMDNEVLNKEVERLKKLYDEWNPVSKTMKEIKFRLEPVRSKL
;
A
#
# COMPACT_ATOMS: atom_id res chain seq x y z
N MET A 1 -0.92 3.14 16.05
CA MET A 1 -0.50 4.52 15.67
C MET A 1 0.01 5.32 16.87
N ASP A 2 -0.82 5.71 17.86
CA ASP A 2 -0.39 6.52 19.02
C ASP A 2 0.90 6.02 19.69
N LEU A 3 0.93 4.72 20.04
CA LEU A 3 2.10 4.14 20.68
C LEU A 3 3.36 4.17 19.80
N ALA A 4 3.21 4.02 18.47
CA ALA A 4 4.33 4.14 17.53
C ALA A 4 4.84 5.60 17.44
N LEU A 5 3.93 6.57 17.50
CA LEU A 5 4.29 7.98 17.56
C LEU A 5 5.05 8.31 18.84
N LYS A 6 4.64 7.76 19.99
CA LYS A 6 5.37 7.93 21.25
C LYS A 6 6.78 7.34 21.18
N ASP A 7 6.93 6.16 20.62
CA ASP A 7 8.25 5.55 20.40
C ASP A 7 9.11 6.41 19.45
N TYR A 8 8.49 6.93 18.38
CA TYR A 8 9.15 7.82 17.42
C TYR A 8 9.66 9.09 18.12
N LEU A 9 8.79 9.80 18.82
CA LEU A 9 9.14 11.04 19.51
C LEU A 9 10.26 10.83 20.53
N LYS A 10 10.22 9.71 21.28
CA LYS A 10 11.27 9.33 22.22
C LYS A 10 12.62 9.08 21.54
N MET A 11 12.65 8.47 20.34
CA MET A 11 13.89 8.28 19.58
C MET A 11 14.51 9.59 19.10
N HIS A 12 13.72 10.67 19.05
CA HIS A 12 14.14 12.00 18.60
C HIS A 12 14.24 13.02 19.74
N ASP A 13 14.23 12.56 21.00
CA ASP A 13 14.28 13.42 22.19
C ASP A 13 13.19 14.51 22.21
N VAL A 14 12.00 14.19 21.68
CA VAL A 14 10.82 15.06 21.71
C VAL A 14 9.81 14.51 22.72
N ASP A 15 9.41 15.35 23.67
CA ASP A 15 8.32 15.04 24.60
C ASP A 15 7.08 15.87 24.24
N LEU A 16 5.98 15.19 23.96
CA LEU A 16 4.65 15.79 23.84
C LEU A 16 3.83 15.49 25.09
N ALA A 17 3.08 16.49 25.56
CA ALA A 17 2.12 16.28 26.64
C ALA A 17 0.93 15.45 26.10
N PRO A 18 0.24 14.67 26.95
CA PRO A 18 -0.92 13.89 26.51
C PRO A 18 -2.00 14.70 25.77
N GLU A 19 -2.17 15.97 26.14
CA GLU A 19 -3.09 16.92 25.52
C GLU A 19 -2.70 17.35 24.10
N ASP A 20 -1.44 17.17 23.69
CA ASP A 20 -0.98 17.48 22.33
C ASP A 20 -1.40 16.42 21.31
N ILE A 21 -1.91 15.26 21.77
CA ILE A 21 -2.34 14.15 20.93
C ILE A 21 -3.85 13.94 21.09
N THR A 22 -4.60 14.12 19.99
CA THR A 22 -6.02 13.77 19.95
C THR A 22 -6.23 12.49 19.15
N LEU A 23 -6.79 11.47 19.79
CA LEU A 23 -7.20 10.23 19.13
C LEU A 23 -8.63 10.38 18.59
N ILE A 24 -8.81 10.04 17.32
CA ILE A 24 -10.11 10.12 16.63
C ILE A 24 -10.45 8.73 16.05
N PRO A 25 -11.06 7.83 16.85
CA PRO A 25 -11.47 6.51 16.39
C PRO A 25 -12.80 6.61 15.62
N LEU A 26 -12.72 6.91 14.32
CA LEU A 26 -13.91 6.93 13.47
C LEU A 26 -14.32 5.49 13.11
N GLU A 27 -15.59 5.18 13.37
CA GLU A 27 -16.17 3.86 13.10
C GLU A 27 -17.39 3.98 12.18
N GLY A 28 -17.58 2.98 11.32
CA GLY A 28 -18.69 2.92 10.38
C GLY A 28 -18.66 1.65 9.54
N GLU A 29 -19.86 1.15 9.22
CA GLU A 29 -20.07 -0.08 8.44
C GLU A 29 -20.80 0.20 7.12
N GLY A 30 -20.90 -0.83 6.28
CA GLY A 30 -21.56 -0.76 4.98
C GLY A 30 -20.62 -0.51 3.80
N LYS A 31 -21.19 -0.08 2.67
CA LYS A 31 -20.46 0.25 1.44
C LYS A 31 -19.52 1.44 1.64
N VAL A 32 -18.51 1.56 0.78
CA VAL A 32 -17.45 2.56 0.87
C VAL A 32 -18.03 3.97 1.00
N MET A 33 -18.97 4.37 0.14
CA MET A 33 -19.55 5.72 0.19
C MET A 33 -20.44 5.95 1.41
N SER A 34 -21.18 4.93 1.85
CA SER A 34 -21.98 4.99 3.08
C SER A 34 -21.08 5.18 4.31
N ARG A 35 -19.96 4.44 4.37
CA ARG A 35 -18.94 4.62 5.41
C ARG A 35 -18.36 6.02 5.38
N VAL A 36 -17.99 6.55 4.21
CA VAL A 36 -17.47 7.93 4.10
C VAL A 36 -18.45 8.94 4.72
N GLU A 37 -19.74 8.79 4.46
CA GLU A 37 -20.75 9.69 5.03
C GLU A 37 -20.82 9.57 6.57
N ILE A 38 -20.92 8.35 7.09
CA ILE A 38 -20.98 8.09 8.54
C ILE A 38 -19.74 8.67 9.24
N LEU A 39 -18.54 8.38 8.73
CA LEU A 39 -17.28 8.84 9.32
C LEU A 39 -17.17 10.37 9.27
N TYR A 40 -17.59 10.99 8.16
CA TYR A 40 -17.62 12.46 8.03
C TYR A 40 -18.59 13.09 9.03
N GLU A 41 -19.81 12.57 9.15
CA GLU A 41 -20.80 13.05 10.12
C GLU A 41 -20.30 12.91 11.56
N ASN A 42 -19.72 11.76 11.91
CA ASN A 42 -19.17 11.50 13.24
C ASN A 42 -18.05 12.47 13.58
N LEU A 43 -17.15 12.74 12.64
CA LEU A 43 -16.06 13.71 12.79
C LEU A 43 -16.58 15.14 13.00
N VAL A 44 -17.52 15.58 12.17
CA VAL A 44 -18.02 16.97 12.19
C VAL A 44 -18.94 17.24 13.39
N ARG A 45 -19.73 16.25 13.82
CA ARG A 45 -20.59 16.36 15.01
C ARG A 45 -19.78 16.48 16.30
N ASN A 46 -18.57 15.91 16.34
CA ASN A 46 -17.69 16.02 17.48
C ASN A 46 -16.84 17.31 17.39
N GLY A 47 -17.28 18.37 18.07
CA GLY A 47 -16.59 19.67 18.06
C GLY A 47 -15.14 19.62 18.56
N ALA A 48 -14.80 18.71 19.48
CA ALA A 48 -13.44 18.54 19.97
C ALA A 48 -12.54 17.92 18.88
N TRP A 49 -13.03 16.88 18.19
CA TRP A 49 -12.30 16.26 17.07
C TRP A 49 -12.13 17.22 15.90
N LEU A 50 -13.19 17.94 15.52
CA LEU A 50 -13.12 18.92 14.43
C LEU A 50 -12.14 20.06 14.76
N LYS A 51 -12.13 20.54 16.01
CA LYS A 51 -11.17 21.54 16.48
C LYS A 51 -9.75 20.99 16.41
N ALA A 52 -9.50 19.81 16.97
CA ALA A 52 -8.19 19.17 16.96
C ALA A 52 -7.68 18.93 15.53
N LEU A 53 -8.52 18.40 14.64
CA LEU A 53 -8.19 18.19 13.24
C LEU A 53 -7.78 19.50 12.56
N ARG A 54 -8.53 20.58 12.81
CA ARG A 54 -8.21 21.88 12.24
C ARG A 54 -6.96 22.48 12.85
N GLU A 55 -6.65 22.25 14.13
CA GLU A 55 -5.53 22.92 14.79
C GLU A 55 -4.20 22.16 14.64
N ALA A 56 -4.23 20.84 14.45
CA ALA A 56 -3.05 19.98 14.39
C ALA A 56 -1.98 20.45 13.38
N ASP A 57 -0.71 20.20 13.69
CA ASP A 57 0.42 20.35 12.76
C ASP A 57 0.64 19.08 11.91
N VAL A 58 0.31 17.92 12.48
CA VAL A 58 0.48 16.61 11.86
C VAL A 58 -0.83 15.83 11.98
N VAL A 59 -1.29 15.24 10.88
CA VAL A 59 -2.47 14.37 10.82
C VAL A 59 -2.04 13.00 10.32
N LEU A 60 -2.18 11.98 11.17
CA LEU A 60 -1.86 10.59 10.86
C LEU A 60 -3.15 9.78 10.75
N ILE A 61 -3.38 9.20 9.57
CA ILE A 61 -4.56 8.39 9.27
C ILE A 61 -4.10 6.94 9.14
N ALA A 62 -4.59 6.05 9.99
CA ALA A 62 -4.36 4.61 9.88
C ALA A 62 -5.61 3.93 9.36
N THR A 63 -5.46 3.05 8.36
CA THR A 63 -6.58 2.37 7.74
C THR A 63 -6.19 0.99 7.25
N HIS A 64 -7.18 0.10 7.11
CA HIS A 64 -6.98 -1.31 6.77
C HIS A 64 -8.04 -1.77 5.77
N SER A 65 -7.64 -2.60 4.80
CA SER A 65 -8.57 -3.29 3.89
C SER A 65 -9.53 -2.33 3.17
N GLN A 66 -10.85 -2.54 3.24
CA GLN A 66 -11.88 -1.63 2.73
C GLN A 66 -11.78 -0.21 3.28
N GLY A 67 -11.26 -0.05 4.49
CA GLY A 67 -11.01 1.26 5.06
C GLY A 67 -10.09 2.11 4.17
N THR A 68 -9.21 1.51 3.39
CA THR A 68 -8.24 2.25 2.54
C THR A 68 -8.92 3.17 1.53
N PRO A 69 -9.78 2.68 0.62
CA PRO A 69 -10.53 3.57 -0.27
C PRO A 69 -11.46 4.52 0.50
N THR A 70 -12.08 4.07 1.59
CA THR A 70 -12.93 4.93 2.44
C THR A 70 -12.15 6.13 3.02
N SER A 71 -10.96 5.90 3.58
CA SER A 71 -10.12 6.94 4.18
C SER A 71 -9.59 7.91 3.14
N ALA A 72 -9.23 7.45 1.95
CA ALA A 72 -8.81 8.33 0.86
C ALA A 72 -9.95 9.26 0.40
N LEU A 73 -11.16 8.71 0.19
CA LEU A 73 -12.35 9.47 -0.18
C LEU A 73 -12.73 10.49 0.92
N LEU A 74 -12.66 10.08 2.18
CA LEU A 74 -12.90 10.98 3.31
C LEU A 74 -11.83 12.09 3.35
N THR A 75 -10.56 11.75 3.17
CA THR A 75 -9.46 12.73 3.19
C THR A 75 -9.61 13.75 2.07
N ALA A 76 -9.90 13.31 0.84
CA ALA A 76 -10.19 14.19 -0.28
C ALA A 76 -11.35 15.15 0.04
N ARG A 77 -12.45 14.62 0.59
CA ARG A 77 -13.59 15.45 1.04
C ARG A 77 -13.18 16.48 2.11
N LEU A 78 -12.34 16.10 3.06
CA LEU A 78 -11.86 17.02 4.12
C LEU A 78 -10.96 18.12 3.56
N ILE A 79 -10.16 17.82 2.54
CA ILE A 79 -9.36 18.80 1.80
C ILE A 79 -10.29 19.75 1.04
N ASP A 80 -11.24 19.24 0.27
CA ASP A 80 -12.18 20.05 -0.52
C ASP A 80 -13.04 20.98 0.35
N LYS A 81 -13.37 20.54 1.58
CA LYS A 81 -14.11 21.33 2.57
C LYS A 81 -13.22 22.33 3.33
N GLY A 82 -11.92 22.39 3.05
CA GLY A 82 -10.96 23.24 3.75
C GLY A 82 -10.79 22.87 5.24
N MET A 83 -11.08 21.63 5.61
CA MET A 83 -10.90 21.14 6.98
C MET A 83 -9.46 20.69 7.23
N LEU A 84 -8.75 20.26 6.19
CA LEU A 84 -7.31 20.02 6.20
C LEU A 84 -6.58 21.18 5.52
N ARG A 85 -5.63 21.81 6.22
CA ARG A 85 -4.80 22.91 5.72
C ARG A 85 -3.62 22.38 4.92
N VAL A 86 -3.87 21.94 3.70
CA VAL A 86 -2.84 21.31 2.84
C VAL A 86 -2.35 22.23 1.71
N ARG A 87 -2.76 23.49 1.71
CA ARG A 87 -2.31 24.46 0.71
C ARG A 87 -0.88 24.89 0.98
N GLU A 88 -0.08 25.02 -0.07
CA GLU A 88 1.34 25.39 0.03
C GLU A 88 1.56 26.81 0.56
N ASP A 89 0.60 27.71 0.31
CA ASP A 89 0.63 29.09 0.79
C ASP A 89 0.15 29.25 2.25
N ASP A 90 -0.27 28.18 2.92
CA ASP A 90 -0.74 28.23 4.31
C ASP A 90 0.46 28.22 5.28
N PRO A 91 0.66 29.26 6.11
CA PRO A 91 1.76 29.30 7.08
C PRO A 91 1.62 28.26 8.20
N LYS A 92 0.45 27.64 8.34
CA LYS A 92 0.15 26.53 9.27
C LYS A 92 -0.23 25.26 8.50
N MET A 93 0.37 25.07 7.33
CA MET A 93 0.18 23.88 6.51
C MET A 93 0.42 22.61 7.32
N GLN A 94 -0.52 21.68 7.23
CA GLN A 94 -0.50 20.40 7.91
C GLN A 94 0.32 19.38 7.13
N ARG A 95 1.07 18.57 7.86
CA ARG A 95 1.67 17.33 7.32
C ARG A 95 0.68 16.19 7.49
N VAL A 96 0.17 15.66 6.38
CA VAL A 96 -0.84 14.60 6.38
C VAL A 96 -0.24 13.32 5.83
N GLY A 97 -0.31 12.24 6.62
CA GLY A 97 0.14 10.90 6.23
C GLY A 97 -0.99 9.87 6.36
N ILE A 98 -1.11 8.99 5.38
CA ILE A 98 -2.04 7.86 5.40
C ILE A 98 -1.24 6.56 5.39
N LEU A 99 -1.40 5.75 6.43
CA LEU A 99 -1.00 4.35 6.46
C LEU A 99 -2.16 3.48 5.99
N ALA A 100 -1.99 2.83 4.85
CA ALA A 100 -2.94 1.86 4.31
C ALA A 100 -2.37 0.44 4.43
N MET A 101 -2.97 -0.37 5.29
CA MET A 101 -2.59 -1.76 5.53
C MET A 101 -3.51 -2.70 4.76
N ALA A 102 -2.94 -3.61 3.97
CA ALA A 102 -3.70 -4.58 3.17
C ALA A 102 -4.86 -3.94 2.36
N GLY A 103 -4.61 -2.76 1.76
CA GLY A 103 -5.66 -1.96 1.12
C GLY A 103 -6.29 -2.58 -0.12
N ILE A 104 -7.61 -2.48 -0.27
CA ILE A 104 -8.36 -3.03 -1.42
C ILE A 104 -8.44 -2.01 -2.55
N SER A 105 -7.29 -1.67 -3.14
CA SER A 105 -7.24 -0.64 -4.18
C SER A 105 -7.50 -1.17 -5.60
N HIS A 106 -7.20 -2.45 -5.82
CA HIS A 106 -7.45 -3.17 -7.08
C HIS A 106 -8.32 -4.42 -6.86
N GLY A 107 -9.16 -4.38 -5.82
CA GLY A 107 -10.03 -5.48 -5.43
C GLY A 107 -9.32 -6.60 -4.64
N PRO A 108 -10.11 -7.57 -4.13
CA PRO A 108 -9.60 -8.78 -3.51
C PRO A 108 -9.11 -9.79 -4.57
N PHE A 109 -8.59 -10.94 -4.15
CA PHE A 109 -8.20 -12.00 -5.09
C PHE A 109 -9.36 -12.40 -5.99
N ALA A 110 -9.13 -12.40 -7.31
CA ALA A 110 -10.19 -12.63 -8.29
C ALA A 110 -10.85 -14.02 -8.17
N PHE A 111 -10.11 -15.03 -7.68
CA PHE A 111 -10.64 -16.37 -7.43
C PHE A 111 -11.62 -16.44 -6.25
N LEU A 112 -11.65 -15.42 -5.38
CA LEU A 112 -12.62 -15.33 -4.28
C LEU A 112 -14.01 -14.92 -4.79
N LYS A 113 -14.10 -14.35 -6.00
CA LYS A 113 -15.38 -13.96 -6.60
C LYS A 113 -16.28 -15.18 -6.79
N GLY A 114 -17.36 -15.24 -6.03
CA GLY A 114 -18.33 -16.34 -6.08
C GLY A 114 -17.99 -17.56 -5.22
N ASN A 115 -16.89 -17.52 -4.44
CA ASN A 115 -16.55 -18.58 -3.49
C ASN A 115 -17.48 -18.55 -2.27
N LEU A 116 -17.91 -19.73 -1.78
CA LEU A 116 -18.86 -19.90 -0.68
C LEU A 116 -18.42 -19.23 0.62
N ILE A 117 -17.12 -19.10 0.90
CA ILE A 117 -16.63 -18.43 2.12
C ILE A 117 -16.89 -16.92 2.08
N VAL A 118 -16.74 -16.29 0.91
CA VAL A 118 -17.15 -14.89 0.71
C VAL A 118 -18.68 -14.78 0.77
N ARG A 119 -19.41 -15.82 0.35
CA ARG A 119 -20.86 -15.90 0.53
C ARG A 119 -21.31 -15.95 2.00
N TRP A 120 -20.49 -16.46 2.92
CA TRP A 120 -20.79 -16.40 4.36
C TRP A 120 -20.68 -14.99 4.94
N PHE A 121 -19.90 -14.10 4.31
CA PHE A 121 -19.76 -12.68 4.64
C PHE A 121 -20.60 -11.78 3.72
N GLU A 122 -21.73 -12.26 3.17
CA GLU A 122 -22.64 -11.58 2.22
C GLU A 122 -23.33 -10.30 2.75
N ALA A 123 -22.54 -9.35 3.23
CA ALA A 123 -22.92 -7.95 3.24
C ALA A 123 -22.71 -7.38 1.83
N GLU A 124 -23.62 -6.54 1.35
CA GLU A 124 -23.46 -5.82 0.08
C GLU A 124 -22.11 -5.07 -0.01
N ALA A 125 -21.56 -4.68 1.14
CA ALA A 125 -20.25 -4.08 1.28
C ALA A 125 -19.12 -4.97 0.74
N ALA A 126 -19.17 -6.29 0.99
CA ALA A 126 -18.16 -7.23 0.51
C ALA A 126 -18.23 -7.44 -1.01
N GLN A 127 -19.44 -7.37 -1.59
CA GLN A 127 -19.62 -7.48 -3.04
C GLN A 127 -19.08 -6.26 -3.78
N GLU A 128 -19.29 -5.05 -3.25
CA GLU A 128 -18.77 -3.80 -3.82
C GLU A 128 -17.22 -3.82 -3.94
N LEU A 129 -16.52 -4.53 -3.04
CA LEU A 129 -15.05 -4.64 -3.10
C LEU A 129 -14.53 -5.26 -4.40
N PHE A 130 -15.33 -6.13 -5.04
CA PHE A 130 -14.99 -6.70 -6.34
C PHE A 130 -15.12 -5.70 -7.48
N GLU A 131 -15.80 -4.56 -7.30
CA GLU A 131 -15.87 -3.52 -8.32
C GLU A 131 -14.52 -2.80 -8.49
N PHE A 132 -13.69 -2.75 -7.45
CA PHE A 132 -12.32 -2.22 -7.53
C PHE A 132 -11.39 -3.05 -8.42
N MET A 133 -11.77 -4.28 -8.78
CA MET A 133 -11.00 -5.09 -9.73
C MET A 133 -11.03 -4.53 -11.15
N ASP A 134 -12.03 -3.71 -11.50
CA ASP A 134 -12.08 -3.01 -12.77
C ASP A 134 -11.94 -1.53 -12.53
N SER A 135 -10.86 -0.96 -13.06
CA SER A 135 -10.56 0.44 -12.86
C SER A 135 -11.52 1.39 -13.59
N ASP A 136 -12.38 0.86 -14.47
CA ASP A 136 -13.46 1.62 -15.12
C ASP A 136 -14.80 1.57 -14.34
N SER A 137 -14.85 0.87 -13.20
CA SER A 137 -16.04 0.89 -12.34
C SER A 137 -16.24 2.27 -11.70
N GLU A 138 -17.49 2.58 -11.35
CA GLU A 138 -17.85 3.89 -10.80
C GLU A 138 -17.15 4.17 -9.46
N ILE A 139 -17.04 3.17 -8.58
CA ILE A 139 -16.34 3.35 -7.30
C ILE A 139 -14.83 3.48 -7.48
N ALA A 140 -14.23 2.76 -8.44
CA ALA A 140 -12.80 2.88 -8.74
C ALA A 140 -12.43 4.25 -9.33
N LYS A 141 -13.29 4.82 -10.19
CA LYS A 141 -13.12 6.19 -10.70
C LYS A 141 -13.16 7.22 -9.58
N LYS A 142 -14.17 7.17 -8.71
CA LYS A 142 -14.27 8.06 -7.53
C LYS A 142 -13.04 7.94 -6.63
N TYR A 143 -12.56 6.71 -6.43
CA TYR A 143 -11.37 6.49 -5.64
C TYR A 143 -10.12 7.08 -6.31
N ARG A 144 -9.96 6.96 -7.63
CA ARG A 144 -8.88 7.64 -8.38
C ARG A 144 -8.94 9.15 -8.28
N GLU A 145 -10.12 9.75 -8.44
CA GLU A 145 -10.33 11.20 -8.27
C GLU A 145 -9.91 11.63 -6.86
N ALA A 146 -10.26 10.86 -5.83
CA ALA A 146 -9.80 11.13 -4.47
C ALA A 146 -8.28 10.98 -4.30
N LEU A 147 -7.67 9.97 -4.93
CA LEU A 147 -6.20 9.80 -4.94
C LEU A 147 -5.50 10.99 -5.62
N GLU A 148 -6.08 11.53 -6.70
CA GLU A 148 -5.58 12.73 -7.38
C GLU A 148 -5.60 13.94 -6.43
N VAL A 149 -6.73 14.20 -5.77
CA VAL A 149 -6.86 15.28 -4.78
C VAL A 149 -5.84 15.15 -3.66
N ILE A 150 -5.71 13.97 -3.04
CA ILE A 150 -4.80 13.81 -1.89
C ILE A 150 -3.33 13.92 -2.31
N LEU A 151 -2.92 13.32 -3.43
CA LEU A 151 -1.52 13.28 -3.85
C LEU A 151 -1.04 14.67 -4.31
N THR A 152 -1.84 15.37 -5.13
CA THR A 152 -1.53 16.75 -5.56
C THR A 152 -1.57 17.75 -4.39
N SER A 153 -2.30 17.43 -3.32
CA SER A 153 -2.30 18.21 -2.07
C SER A 153 -1.08 17.96 -1.18
N GLY A 154 -0.15 17.07 -1.56
CA GLY A 154 1.04 16.75 -0.79
C GLY A 154 0.83 15.76 0.36
N VAL A 155 -0.32 15.06 0.39
CA VAL A 155 -0.55 13.95 1.33
C VAL A 155 0.38 12.79 0.97
N ARG A 156 1.00 12.19 2.00
CA ARG A 156 1.90 11.04 1.82
C ARG A 156 1.20 9.73 2.12
N LEU A 157 1.37 8.74 1.24
CA LEU A 157 0.78 7.41 1.39
C LEU A 157 1.87 6.40 1.75
N THR A 158 1.66 5.65 2.81
CA THR A 158 2.45 4.45 3.15
C THR A 158 1.56 3.24 2.97
N LEU A 159 1.88 2.42 1.98
CA LEU A 159 1.11 1.25 1.58
C LEU A 159 1.84 0.01 2.05
N VAL A 160 1.24 -0.76 2.95
CA VAL A 160 1.86 -1.95 3.50
C VAL A 160 0.97 -3.15 3.18
N ALA A 161 1.47 -4.03 2.31
CA ALA A 161 0.84 -5.32 2.06
C ALA A 161 1.16 -6.29 3.20
N SER A 162 0.31 -7.30 3.38
CA SER A 162 0.64 -8.44 4.22
C SER A 162 1.07 -9.62 3.35
N MET A 163 2.18 -10.26 3.71
CA MET A 163 2.59 -11.54 3.13
C MET A 163 1.63 -12.63 3.60
N GLU A 164 1.33 -13.62 2.75
CA GLU A 164 0.34 -14.65 3.07
C GLU A 164 -1.05 -14.07 3.40
N ASP A 165 -1.38 -12.90 2.84
CA ASP A 165 -2.75 -12.38 2.87
C ASP A 165 -3.66 -13.31 2.05
N GLN A 166 -4.77 -13.73 2.65
CA GLN A 166 -5.74 -14.64 2.05
C GLN A 166 -6.89 -13.93 1.34
N VAL A 167 -6.97 -12.60 1.43
CA VAL A 167 -8.07 -11.77 0.90
C VAL A 167 -7.57 -10.80 -0.16
N VAL A 168 -6.50 -10.06 0.14
CA VAL A 168 -6.02 -8.94 -0.65
C VAL A 168 -4.70 -9.28 -1.34
N PRO A 169 -4.64 -9.27 -2.68
CA PRO A 169 -3.41 -9.53 -3.40
C PRO A 169 -2.40 -8.41 -3.19
N LEU A 170 -1.11 -8.76 -3.21
CA LEU A 170 0.01 -7.81 -3.09
C LEU A 170 -0.14 -6.62 -4.04
N TYR A 171 -0.52 -6.84 -5.31
CA TYR A 171 -0.71 -5.74 -6.26
C TYR A 171 -1.78 -4.72 -5.87
N SER A 172 -2.81 -5.17 -5.15
CA SER A 172 -3.92 -4.35 -4.67
C SER A 172 -3.46 -3.54 -3.46
N ALA A 173 -2.88 -4.21 -2.48
CA ALA A 173 -2.40 -3.58 -1.25
C ALA A 173 -1.33 -2.50 -1.49
N VAL A 174 -0.44 -2.67 -2.49
CA VAL A 174 0.61 -1.68 -2.80
C VAL A 174 0.29 -0.77 -3.98
N MET A 175 -0.96 -0.79 -4.47
CA MET A 175 -1.45 0.06 -5.57
C MET A 175 -0.53 0.10 -6.80
N THR A 176 -0.22 -1.06 -7.40
CA THR A 176 0.76 -1.14 -8.51
C THR A 176 0.39 -0.32 -9.75
N ALA A 177 -0.89 -0.03 -9.96
CA ALA A 177 -1.36 0.79 -11.08
C ALA A 177 -1.32 2.31 -10.81
N VAL A 178 -0.81 2.75 -9.66
CA VAL A 178 -0.64 4.17 -9.31
C VAL A 178 0.84 4.45 -9.09
N HIS A 179 1.35 5.53 -9.65
CA HIS A 179 2.72 5.97 -9.44
C HIS A 179 2.75 7.45 -9.05
N HIS A 180 3.38 7.75 -7.91
CA HIS A 180 3.58 9.10 -7.40
C HIS A 180 4.72 9.09 -6.37
N PRO A 181 5.60 10.11 -6.32
CA PRO A 181 6.75 10.17 -5.39
C PRO A 181 6.37 10.14 -3.90
N SER A 182 5.18 10.61 -3.54
CA SER A 182 4.66 10.58 -2.16
C SER A 182 4.11 9.21 -1.72
N ILE A 183 4.30 8.14 -2.51
CA ILE A 183 3.87 6.78 -2.17
C ILE A 183 5.07 5.93 -1.77
N VAL A 184 5.09 5.48 -0.52
CA VAL A 184 6.01 4.47 0.00
C VAL A 184 5.29 3.12 0.05
N ARG A 185 5.92 2.07 -0.47
CA ARG A 185 5.38 0.71 -0.50
C ARG A 185 6.25 -0.24 0.32
N ALA A 186 5.61 -1.10 1.09
CA ALA A 186 6.27 -2.13 1.88
C ALA A 186 5.41 -3.40 1.96
N VAL A 187 6.01 -4.45 2.48
CA VAL A 187 5.33 -5.70 2.82
C VAL A 187 5.68 -6.07 4.26
N TYR A 188 4.66 -6.38 5.05
CA TYR A 188 4.78 -7.00 6.35
C TYR A 188 4.89 -8.51 6.17
N ILE A 189 5.84 -9.13 6.88
CA ILE A 189 6.03 -10.58 6.90
C ILE A 189 6.03 -10.99 8.36
N ASP A 190 5.12 -11.88 8.74
CA ASP A 190 5.07 -12.42 10.09
C ASP A 190 6.40 -13.13 10.42
N GLY A 191 6.95 -12.86 11.60
CA GLY A 191 8.23 -13.43 12.02
C GLY A 191 8.24 -14.96 12.05
N ALA A 192 7.09 -15.62 12.26
CA ALA A 192 6.97 -17.07 12.22
C ALA A 192 7.02 -17.63 10.78
N SER A 193 6.59 -16.84 9.80
CA SER A 193 6.62 -17.21 8.37
C SER A 193 7.85 -16.67 7.63
N TYR A 194 8.63 -15.77 8.24
CA TYR A 194 9.77 -15.13 7.57
C TYR A 194 10.85 -16.13 7.16
N GLN A 195 11.24 -16.05 5.89
CA GLN A 195 12.40 -16.74 5.34
C GLN A 195 13.19 -15.75 4.49
N ASP A 196 14.51 -15.69 4.68
CA ASP A 196 15.43 -14.93 3.81
C ASP A 196 15.68 -15.69 2.50
N ASP A 197 14.60 -16.01 1.79
CA ASP A 197 14.62 -16.80 0.56
C ASP A 197 14.54 -15.91 -0.69
N PHE A 198 14.59 -16.52 -1.87
CA PHE A 198 14.50 -15.81 -3.13
C PHE A 198 13.21 -15.00 -3.28
N LEU A 199 12.06 -15.55 -2.88
CA LEU A 199 10.76 -14.92 -3.12
C LEU A 199 10.58 -13.68 -2.25
N THR A 200 10.93 -13.78 -0.96
CA THR A 200 10.93 -12.64 -0.02
C THR A 200 11.82 -11.52 -0.53
N ASN A 201 13.03 -11.85 -1.00
CA ASN A 201 13.97 -10.86 -1.50
C ASN A 201 13.53 -10.27 -2.85
N LEU A 202 12.92 -11.06 -3.73
CA LEU A 202 12.41 -10.58 -5.01
C LEU A 202 11.27 -9.56 -4.81
N ILE A 203 10.32 -9.85 -3.93
CA ILE A 203 9.22 -8.93 -3.61
C ILE A 203 9.79 -7.65 -3.00
N SER A 204 10.67 -7.79 -2.00
CA SER A 204 11.32 -6.64 -1.34
C SER A 204 12.08 -5.77 -2.34
N PHE A 205 12.81 -6.39 -3.28
CA PHE A 205 13.51 -5.71 -4.37
C PHE A 205 12.54 -4.99 -5.32
N SER A 206 11.47 -5.66 -5.77
CA SER A 206 10.47 -5.02 -6.64
C SER A 206 9.78 -3.83 -5.96
N LEU A 207 9.51 -3.90 -4.66
CA LEU A 207 8.99 -2.75 -3.90
C LEU A 207 10.01 -1.60 -3.81
N ARG A 208 11.30 -1.89 -3.61
CA ARG A 208 12.36 -0.88 -3.65
C ARG A 208 12.44 -0.17 -5.02
N LEU A 209 12.36 -0.92 -6.12
CA LEU A 209 12.30 -0.34 -7.47
C LEU A 209 11.11 0.62 -7.60
N ARG A 210 9.92 0.22 -7.15
CA ARG A 210 8.72 1.07 -7.18
C ARG A 210 8.87 2.32 -6.33
N ASN A 211 9.51 2.22 -5.18
CA ASN A 211 9.76 3.36 -4.29
C ASN A 211 10.83 4.31 -4.84
N SER A 212 11.77 3.83 -5.67
CA SER A 212 12.75 4.64 -6.36
C SER A 212 12.25 5.23 -7.69
N GLY A 213 10.96 5.04 -8.01
CA GLY A 213 10.34 5.54 -9.24
C GLY A 213 10.55 4.66 -10.48
N MET A 214 11.15 3.47 -10.32
CA MET A 214 11.36 2.52 -11.41
C MET A 214 10.14 1.60 -11.58
N ASN A 215 9.97 1.06 -12.78
CA ASN A 215 8.92 0.09 -13.05
C ASN A 215 9.37 -1.32 -12.61
N ASP A 216 8.49 -2.07 -11.94
CA ASP A 216 8.72 -3.49 -11.63
C ASP A 216 8.32 -4.41 -12.80
N HIS A 217 7.91 -3.83 -13.93
CA HIS A 217 7.45 -4.53 -15.14
C HIS A 217 6.37 -5.59 -14.84
N GLY A 218 5.49 -5.30 -13.88
CA GLY A 218 4.39 -6.20 -13.49
C GLY A 218 4.83 -7.45 -12.71
N VAL A 219 6.07 -7.52 -12.23
CA VAL A 219 6.56 -8.63 -11.40
C VAL A 219 5.69 -8.79 -10.14
N LEU A 220 5.37 -7.72 -9.43
CA LEU A 220 4.54 -7.79 -8.21
C LEU A 220 3.14 -8.36 -8.49
N VAL A 221 2.56 -8.01 -9.65
CA VAL A 221 1.26 -8.54 -10.08
C VAL A 221 1.34 -10.06 -10.26
N HIS A 222 2.39 -10.56 -10.91
CA HIS A 222 2.56 -11.99 -11.20
C HIS A 222 3.03 -12.83 -10.01
N LEU A 223 3.63 -12.20 -9.00
CA LEU A 223 3.98 -12.86 -7.74
C LEU A 223 2.81 -12.92 -6.74
N SER A 224 1.81 -12.04 -6.88
CA SER A 224 0.73 -11.87 -5.89
C SER A 224 -0.02 -13.16 -5.56
N GLU A 225 -0.35 -13.99 -6.56
CA GLU A 225 -1.03 -15.28 -6.32
C GLU A 225 -0.10 -16.32 -5.68
N ALA A 226 1.22 -16.23 -5.90
CA ALA A 226 2.19 -17.18 -5.36
C ALA A 226 2.42 -17.01 -3.86
N VAL A 227 2.11 -15.82 -3.32
CA VAL A 227 2.23 -15.47 -1.90
C VAL A 227 0.89 -15.34 -1.21
N ALA A 228 -0.20 -15.80 -1.84
CA ALA A 228 -1.51 -15.82 -1.22
C ALA A 228 -1.53 -16.77 -0.02
N GLY A 229 -2.12 -16.32 1.08
CA GLY A 229 -2.33 -17.13 2.27
C GLY A 229 -3.36 -18.24 2.08
N SER A 230 -3.36 -19.17 3.02
CA SER A 230 -4.47 -20.10 3.18
C SER A 230 -5.74 -19.34 3.55
N ILE A 231 -6.89 -19.77 3.03
CA ILE A 231 -8.21 -19.23 3.42
C ILE A 231 -8.52 -19.34 4.94
N TYR A 232 -7.80 -20.20 5.66
CA TYR A 232 -7.87 -20.38 7.11
C TYR A 232 -6.73 -19.68 7.86
N GLY A 233 -5.90 -18.91 7.16
CA GLY A 233 -4.80 -18.14 7.74
C GLY A 233 -5.27 -16.77 8.23
N GLU A 234 -4.39 -16.11 8.99
CA GLU A 234 -4.64 -14.80 9.62
C GLU A 234 -3.80 -13.67 8.99
N GLY A 235 -3.19 -13.92 7.82
CA GLY A 235 -2.25 -12.99 7.18
C GLY A 235 -2.86 -11.61 6.92
N HIS A 236 -4.14 -11.55 6.52
CA HIS A 236 -4.83 -10.27 6.29
C HIS A 236 -4.93 -9.38 7.54
N SER A 237 -5.00 -9.99 8.74
CA SER A 237 -5.32 -9.31 10.00
C SER A 237 -4.09 -8.97 10.82
N THR A 238 -3.08 -9.85 10.85
CA THR A 238 -1.90 -9.69 11.73
C THR A 238 -1.11 -8.39 11.49
N ILE A 239 -1.16 -7.83 10.29
CA ILE A 239 -0.46 -6.59 9.90
C ILE A 239 -0.76 -5.38 10.81
N TYR A 240 -1.99 -5.22 11.30
CA TYR A 240 -2.34 -4.07 12.14
C TYR A 240 -1.92 -4.23 13.60
N GLU A 241 -1.41 -5.40 13.99
CA GLU A 241 -0.83 -5.64 15.31
C GLU A 241 0.66 -5.26 15.37
N GLU A 242 1.32 -5.15 14.22
CA GLU A 242 2.75 -4.86 14.12
C GLU A 242 3.06 -3.37 14.34
N ARG A 243 3.85 -3.08 15.38
CA ARG A 243 4.26 -1.72 15.75
C ARG A 243 5.08 -1.05 14.64
N GLU A 244 5.99 -1.78 14.01
CA GLU A 244 6.91 -1.26 13.01
C GLU A 244 6.20 -0.81 11.71
N VAL A 245 5.02 -1.37 11.41
CA VAL A 245 4.18 -0.92 10.29
C VAL A 245 3.71 0.53 10.50
N TYR A 246 3.35 0.89 11.73
CA TYR A 246 3.01 2.27 12.08
C TYR A 246 4.24 3.18 12.13
N MET A 247 5.36 2.67 12.67
CA MET A 247 6.63 3.40 12.70
C MET A 247 7.09 3.79 11.30
N LEU A 248 6.99 2.87 10.33
CA LEU A 248 7.32 3.12 8.93
C LEU A 248 6.52 4.30 8.36
N ALA A 249 5.21 4.36 8.64
CA ALA A 249 4.37 5.45 8.12
C ALA A 249 4.71 6.81 8.73
N ILE A 250 5.07 6.83 10.03
CA ILE A 250 5.49 8.05 10.72
C ILE A 250 6.82 8.55 10.12
N ARG A 251 7.82 7.66 9.97
CA ARG A 251 9.10 7.99 9.32
C ARG A 251 8.91 8.43 7.88
N ALA A 252 8.10 7.72 7.10
CA ALA A 252 7.80 8.08 5.72
C ALA A 252 7.19 9.48 5.57
N LEU A 253 6.51 9.99 6.60
CA LEU A 253 5.96 11.34 6.65
C LEU A 253 6.97 12.38 7.16
N LEU A 254 7.66 12.10 8.25
CA LEU A 254 8.48 13.06 8.99
C LEU A 254 9.95 13.08 8.56
N GLU A 255 10.41 12.01 7.92
CA GLU A 255 11.78 11.82 7.40
C GLU A 255 11.74 11.50 5.90
N PRO A 256 11.18 12.38 5.06
CA PRO A 256 11.23 12.17 3.62
C PRO A 256 12.70 12.20 3.13
N PRO A 257 13.05 11.42 2.09
CA PRO A 257 14.40 11.46 1.54
C PRO A 257 14.70 12.84 0.95
N GLU A 258 15.95 13.30 1.08
CA GLU A 258 16.41 14.61 0.58
C GLU A 258 16.17 14.80 -0.93
N SER A 259 16.13 13.70 -1.68
CA SER A 259 15.86 13.70 -3.12
C SER A 259 14.41 14.07 -3.48
N LEU A 260 13.51 14.15 -2.51
CA LEU A 260 12.09 14.41 -2.75
C LEU A 260 11.77 15.90 -2.56
N THR A 261 11.61 16.61 -3.67
CA THR A 261 11.37 18.06 -3.68
C THR A 261 9.90 18.42 -3.44
N SER A 262 9.62 19.66 -3.05
CA SER A 262 8.24 20.16 -2.89
C SER A 262 7.41 20.05 -4.17
N GLU A 263 8.04 20.28 -5.33
CA GLU A 263 7.39 20.12 -6.65
C GLU A 263 6.99 18.66 -6.89
N MET A 264 7.87 17.70 -6.60
CA MET A 264 7.58 16.27 -6.74
C MET A 264 6.49 15.79 -5.77
N ILE A 265 6.41 16.37 -4.57
CA ILE A 265 5.41 16.01 -3.56
C ILE A 265 3.99 16.34 -4.01
N ARG A 266 3.82 17.32 -4.89
CA ARG A 266 2.52 17.81 -5.38
C ARG A 266 2.32 17.54 -6.88
N SER A 267 3.15 16.69 -7.47
CA SER A 267 3.06 16.35 -8.90
C SER A 267 1.77 15.59 -9.22
N GLU A 268 1.39 15.59 -10.50
CA GLU A 268 0.26 14.79 -10.95
C GLU A 268 0.57 13.28 -10.82
N PRO A 269 -0.31 12.48 -10.20
CA PRO A 269 -0.13 11.03 -10.15
C PRO A 269 -0.34 10.39 -11.52
N ILE A 270 0.44 9.34 -11.80
CA ILE A 270 0.29 8.55 -13.02
C ILE A 270 -0.61 7.35 -12.71
N PHE A 271 -1.76 7.29 -13.39
CA PHE A 271 -2.69 6.16 -13.31
C PHE A 271 -2.56 5.26 -14.53
N SER A 272 -2.34 3.97 -14.29
CA SER A 272 -2.43 2.94 -15.33
C SER A 272 -3.80 2.26 -15.26
N PRO A 273 -4.44 1.94 -16.41
CA PRO A 273 -5.60 1.06 -16.42
C PRO A 273 -5.27 -0.28 -15.77
N PHE A 274 -6.18 -0.79 -14.96
CA PHE A 274 -6.02 -2.07 -14.30
C PHE A 274 -7.32 -2.86 -14.35
N ARG A 275 -7.21 -4.14 -14.69
CA ARG A 275 -8.29 -5.11 -14.55
C ARG A 275 -7.73 -6.38 -13.94
N ALA A 276 -8.18 -6.73 -12.74
CA ALA A 276 -7.83 -7.99 -12.12
C ALA A 276 -8.39 -9.13 -12.97
N LYS A 277 -7.57 -10.15 -13.21
CA LYS A 277 -7.94 -11.33 -14.02
C LYS A 277 -7.90 -12.57 -13.15
N GLN A 278 -8.84 -13.49 -13.39
CA GLN A 278 -8.72 -14.86 -12.89
C GLN A 278 -7.67 -15.58 -13.75
N GLY A 279 -6.47 -15.79 -13.20
CA GLY A 279 -5.35 -16.37 -13.92
C GLY A 279 -4.59 -15.35 -14.76
N LEU A 280 -3.33 -15.14 -14.38
CA LEU A 280 -2.39 -14.30 -15.11
C LEU A 280 -1.67 -15.09 -16.21
N ASN A 281 -1.15 -14.38 -17.21
CA ASN A 281 -0.36 -15.03 -18.27
C ASN A 281 0.93 -15.60 -17.65
N PRO A 282 1.13 -16.94 -17.68
CA PRO A 282 2.27 -17.58 -17.02
C PRO A 282 3.63 -17.21 -17.65
N PHE A 283 3.63 -16.71 -18.88
CA PHE A 283 4.84 -16.32 -19.63
C PHE A 283 5.29 -14.87 -19.39
N TYR A 284 4.53 -14.10 -18.61
CA TYR A 284 4.83 -12.68 -18.42
C TYR A 284 5.92 -12.45 -17.36
N LEU A 285 5.96 -13.25 -16.30
CA LEU A 285 6.94 -13.08 -15.22
C LEU A 285 8.41 -13.06 -15.72
N PRO A 286 8.84 -13.95 -16.63
CA PRO A 286 10.19 -13.89 -17.18
C PRO A 286 10.43 -12.64 -18.02
N TRP A 287 9.41 -12.18 -18.76
CA TRP A 287 9.51 -10.95 -19.53
C TRP A 287 9.65 -9.73 -18.62
N GLY A 288 8.87 -9.65 -17.54
CA GLY A 288 8.96 -8.59 -16.54
C GLY A 288 10.34 -8.56 -15.87
N MET A 289 10.84 -9.71 -15.41
CA MET A 289 12.19 -9.81 -14.84
C MET A 289 13.28 -9.40 -15.82
N ARG A 290 13.15 -9.80 -17.10
CA ARG A 290 14.08 -9.36 -18.13
C ARG A 290 14.07 -7.84 -18.30
N GLY A 291 12.89 -7.22 -18.31
CA GLY A 291 12.73 -5.77 -18.39
C GLY A 291 13.43 -5.05 -17.24
N VAL A 292 13.21 -5.50 -16.02
CA VAL A 292 13.89 -4.98 -14.81
C VAL A 292 15.41 -5.04 -14.95
N ILE A 293 15.95 -6.20 -15.32
CA ILE A 293 17.41 -6.39 -15.44
C ILE A 293 18.00 -5.54 -16.56
N ASP A 294 17.37 -5.55 -17.74
CA ASP A 294 17.87 -4.82 -18.91
C ASP A 294 17.85 -3.29 -18.62
N GLU A 295 16.84 -2.78 -17.88
CA GLU A 295 16.76 -1.37 -17.44
C GLU A 295 17.83 -1.00 -16.40
N ILE A 296 18.02 -1.82 -15.37
CA ILE A 296 19.05 -1.59 -14.34
C ILE A 296 20.45 -1.55 -14.94
N ARG A 297 20.75 -2.49 -15.85
CA ARG A 297 22.03 -2.52 -16.56
C ARG A 297 22.23 -1.30 -17.44
N ALA A 298 21.17 -0.81 -18.09
CA ALA A 298 21.23 0.39 -18.92
C ALA A 298 21.48 1.67 -18.09
N MET A 299 21.01 1.72 -16.85
CA MET A 299 21.24 2.84 -15.93
C MET A 299 22.64 2.82 -15.28
N ASP A 300 23.40 1.73 -15.42
CA ASP A 300 24.71 1.52 -14.79
C ASP A 300 24.70 1.77 -13.27
N ASN A 301 23.60 1.39 -12.60
CA ASN A 301 23.45 1.58 -11.16
C ASN A 301 24.12 0.45 -10.38
N GLU A 302 25.31 0.72 -9.81
CA GLU A 302 26.11 -0.28 -9.10
C GLU A 302 25.37 -0.93 -7.92
N VAL A 303 24.55 -0.17 -7.19
CA VAL A 303 23.78 -0.69 -6.05
C VAL A 303 22.73 -1.69 -6.52
N LEU A 304 21.93 -1.32 -7.52
CA LEU A 304 20.89 -2.20 -8.06
C LEU A 304 21.50 -3.43 -8.76
N ASN A 305 22.63 -3.27 -9.45
CA ASN A 305 23.35 -4.41 -10.04
C ASN A 305 23.79 -5.43 -8.97
N LYS A 306 24.30 -4.97 -7.82
CA LYS A 306 24.64 -5.86 -6.69
C LYS A 306 23.41 -6.57 -6.12
N GLU A 307 22.25 -5.90 -6.07
CA GLU A 307 21.00 -6.54 -5.63
C GLU A 307 20.54 -7.62 -6.62
N VAL A 308 20.67 -7.39 -7.93
CA VAL A 308 20.36 -8.39 -8.96
C VAL A 308 21.26 -9.64 -8.82
N GLU A 309 22.58 -9.46 -8.64
CA GLU A 309 23.49 -10.58 -8.41
C GLU A 309 23.18 -11.34 -7.11
N ARG A 310 22.76 -10.64 -6.05
CA ARG A 310 22.26 -11.28 -4.82
C ARG A 310 21.01 -12.12 -5.11
N LEU A 311 20.04 -11.59 -5.87
CA LEU A 311 18.83 -12.33 -6.24
C LEU A 311 19.15 -13.58 -7.06
N LYS A 312 20.14 -13.51 -7.96
CA LYS A 312 20.62 -14.69 -8.71
C LYS A 312 21.15 -15.77 -7.78
N LYS A 313 22.02 -15.40 -6.83
CA LYS A 313 22.55 -16.34 -5.85
C LYS A 313 21.43 -17.00 -5.04
N LEU A 314 20.49 -16.19 -4.53
CA LEU A 314 19.34 -16.70 -3.80
C LEU A 314 18.48 -17.63 -4.67
N TYR A 315 18.27 -17.30 -5.94
CA TYR A 315 17.53 -18.15 -6.88
C TYR A 315 18.18 -19.53 -7.07
N ASP A 316 19.51 -19.56 -7.23
CA ASP A 316 20.28 -20.79 -7.40
C ASP A 316 20.17 -21.69 -6.17
N GLU A 317 20.22 -21.10 -4.97
CA GLU A 317 20.14 -21.79 -3.68
C GLU A 317 18.70 -22.17 -3.29
N TRP A 318 17.69 -21.46 -3.83
CA TRP A 318 16.29 -21.61 -3.44
C TRP A 318 15.70 -22.96 -3.86
N ASN A 319 15.26 -23.77 -2.89
CA ASN A 319 14.63 -25.07 -3.17
C ASN A 319 13.17 -25.08 -2.69
N PRO A 320 12.23 -24.52 -3.48
CA PRO A 320 10.85 -24.39 -3.05
C PRO A 320 10.17 -25.75 -2.88
N VAL A 321 9.32 -25.87 -1.86
CA VAL A 321 8.58 -27.10 -1.55
C VAL A 321 7.20 -27.12 -2.23
N SER A 322 6.49 -25.99 -2.19
CA SER A 322 5.13 -25.88 -2.71
C SER A 322 5.08 -25.97 -4.24
N LYS A 323 3.98 -26.49 -4.78
CA LYS A 323 3.77 -26.58 -6.24
C LYS A 323 3.85 -25.21 -6.90
N THR A 324 3.22 -24.20 -6.30
CA THR A 324 3.19 -22.83 -6.81
C THR A 324 4.57 -22.20 -6.87
N MET A 325 5.37 -22.33 -5.80
CA MET A 325 6.73 -21.77 -5.78
C MET A 325 7.67 -22.52 -6.73
N LYS A 326 7.53 -23.86 -6.87
CA LYS A 326 8.25 -24.64 -7.90
C LYS A 326 7.93 -24.16 -9.30
N GLU A 327 6.66 -23.83 -9.56
CA GLU A 327 6.23 -23.28 -10.84
C GLU A 327 6.82 -21.88 -11.09
N ILE A 328 6.88 -21.01 -10.07
CA ILE A 328 7.57 -19.71 -10.17
C ILE A 328 9.05 -19.91 -10.48
N LYS A 329 9.74 -20.81 -9.76
CA LYS A 329 11.15 -21.13 -10.03
C LYS A 329 11.32 -21.58 -11.49
N PHE A 330 10.53 -22.54 -11.94
CA PHE A 330 10.58 -23.04 -13.32
C PHE A 330 10.34 -21.95 -14.36
N ARG A 331 9.33 -21.09 -14.15
CA ARG A 331 9.01 -19.99 -15.06
C ARG A 331 10.20 -19.03 -15.18
N LEU A 332 10.91 -18.75 -14.10
CA LEU A 332 12.06 -17.84 -14.07
C LEU A 332 13.38 -18.44 -14.61
N GLU A 333 13.48 -19.75 -14.81
CA GLU A 333 14.70 -20.40 -15.31
C GLU A 333 15.25 -19.79 -16.62
N PRO A 334 14.42 -19.39 -17.62
CA PRO A 334 14.90 -18.77 -18.85
C PRO A 334 15.63 -17.43 -18.65
N VAL A 335 15.39 -16.73 -17.54
CA VAL A 335 16.07 -15.48 -17.20
C VAL A 335 17.20 -15.68 -16.20
N ARG A 336 17.46 -16.91 -15.74
CA ARG A 336 18.52 -17.22 -14.77
C ARG A 336 19.92 -16.80 -15.23
N SER A 337 20.23 -16.92 -16.52
CA SER A 337 21.53 -16.48 -17.05
C SER A 337 21.67 -14.95 -17.08
N LYS A 338 20.55 -14.23 -17.00
CA LYS A 338 20.47 -12.77 -16.99
C LYS A 338 20.29 -12.20 -15.59
N LEU A 339 19.65 -12.91 -14.67
CA LEU A 339 19.83 -12.70 -13.23
C LEU A 339 21.33 -12.78 -12.94
#